data_AF-A0A7T0PBC1-F1
#
_entry.id   AF-A0A7T0PBC1-F1
#
_cell.length_a   1.000
_cell.length_b   1.000
_cell.length_c   1.000
_cell.angle_alpha   90.00
_cell.angle_beta   90.00
_cell.angle_gamma   90.00
#
_symmetry.space_group_name_H-M   'P 1'
#
loop_
_entity.id
_entity.type
_entity.pdbx_description
1 polymer ?
#
loop_
_entity_poly.entity_id
_entity_poly.type
_entity_poly.pdbx_seq_one_letter_code
_entity_poly.pdbx_strand_id
1 'polypeptide(L)'
;MNTEALFLRFLKDRYPKAPAFVDVPAKRPQRFITVERTGGRRDSLSDKVTLAVQAWAETRAQAALLADEVTQLLLDAPLTLPTLASVDVLSVYNFPDPDSENPRYQMTVVATVFPGA
;
A
#
# COMPACT_ATOMS: atom_id res chain seq x y z
N MET A 1 4.16 16.95 4.37
CA MET A 1 4.67 15.70 3.78
C MET A 1 3.54 14.99 3.04
N ASN A 2 3.82 14.44 1.85
CA ASN A 2 2.87 13.58 1.14
C ASN A 2 3.10 12.12 1.59
N THR A 3 2.18 11.59 2.38
CA THR A 3 2.28 10.24 2.95
C THR A 3 2.10 9.14 1.91
N GLU A 4 1.24 9.31 0.91
CA GLU A 4 1.14 8.35 -0.20
C GLU A 4 2.46 8.24 -0.95
N ALA A 5 3.14 9.37 -1.19
CA ALA A 5 4.46 9.37 -1.83
C ALA A 5 5.53 8.66 -0.99
N LEU A 6 5.45 8.70 0.35
CA LEU A 6 6.35 7.96 1.24
C LEU A 6 6.18 6.45 1.05
N PHE A 7 4.95 5.94 1.13
CA PHE A 7 4.65 4.52 0.96
C PHE A 7 4.93 4.05 -0.48
N LEU A 8 4.62 4.88 -1.48
CA LEU A 8 4.94 4.59 -2.87
C LEU A 8 6.45 4.39 -3.09
N ARG A 9 7.28 5.29 -2.54
CA ARG A 9 8.74 5.16 -2.62
C ARG A 9 9.23 3.93 -1.88
N PHE A 10 8.74 3.70 -0.66
CA PHE A 10 9.09 2.53 0.13
C PHE A 10 8.83 1.23 -0.63
N LEU A 11 7.64 1.07 -1.22
CA LEU A 11 7.27 -0.13 -1.96
C LEU A 11 8.09 -0.30 -3.24
N LYS A 12 8.37 0.80 -3.96
CA LYS A 12 9.27 0.76 -5.14
C LYS A 12 10.68 0.29 -4.78
N ASP A 13 11.21 0.77 -3.67
CA ASP A 13 12.57 0.45 -3.24
C ASP A 13 12.68 -0.97 -2.66
N ARG A 14 11.68 -1.41 -1.88
CA ARG A 14 11.71 -2.71 -1.17
C ARG A 14 11.10 -3.86 -1.94
N TYR A 15 10.27 -3.59 -2.94
CA TYR A 15 9.59 -4.62 -3.70
C TYR A 15 9.65 -4.35 -5.21
N PRO A 16 10.83 -4.41 -5.85
CA PRO A 16 10.99 -4.15 -7.28
C PRO A 16 10.29 -5.18 -8.18
N LYS A 17 9.81 -6.28 -7.59
CA LYS A 17 9.10 -7.38 -8.26
C LYS A 17 7.71 -6.98 -8.77
N ALA A 18 7.07 -5.99 -8.17
CA ALA A 18 5.80 -5.43 -8.64
C ALA A 18 5.83 -3.89 -8.53
N PRO A 19 5.65 -3.15 -9.63
CA PRO A 19 5.66 -1.70 -9.58
C PRO A 19 4.49 -1.17 -8.73
N ALA A 20 4.76 -0.13 -7.96
CA ALA A 20 3.76 0.59 -7.18
C ALA A 20 3.35 1.90 -7.87
N PHE A 21 2.06 2.20 -7.81
CA PHE A 21 1.43 3.40 -8.37
C PHE A 21 0.49 4.04 -7.34
N VAL A 22 0.07 5.28 -7.60
CA VAL A 22 -1.04 5.91 -6.86
C VAL A 22 -2.34 5.49 -7.54
N ASP A 23 -2.45 5.76 -8.84
CA ASP A 23 -3.58 5.33 -9.66
C ASP A 23 -3.35 3.99 -10.34
N VAL A 24 -4.44 3.32 -10.71
CA VAL A 24 -4.37 2.15 -11.60
C VAL A 24 -3.84 2.61 -12.98
N PRO A 25 -2.71 2.09 -13.45
CA PRO A 25 -2.12 2.52 -14.72
C PRO A 25 -3.00 2.09 -15.90
N ALA A 26 -3.12 2.96 -16.92
CA ALA A 26 -3.85 2.65 -18.15
C ALA A 26 -3.30 1.41 -18.86
N LYS A 27 -1.96 1.25 -18.87
CA LYS A 27 -1.28 0.03 -19.30
C LYS A 27 -0.85 -0.77 -18.07
N ARG A 28 -1.67 -1.76 -17.72
CA ARG A 28 -1.50 -2.57 -16.50
C ARG A 28 -0.37 -3.59 -16.66
N PRO A 29 0.61 -3.61 -15.74
CA PRO A 29 1.53 -4.73 -15.60
C PRO A 29 0.78 -6.01 -15.17
N GLN A 30 1.40 -7.18 -15.38
CA GLN A 30 0.82 -8.47 -14.95
C GLN A 30 0.56 -8.54 -13.44
N ARG A 31 1.39 -7.85 -12.66
CA ARG A 31 1.17 -7.61 -11.23
C ARG A 31 1.65 -6.23 -10.85
N PHE A 32 0.92 -5.54 -9.99
CA PHE A 32 1.26 -4.20 -9.52
C PHE A 32 0.56 -3.89 -8.21
N ILE A 33 0.97 -2.80 -7.58
CA ILE A 33 0.41 -2.31 -6.32
C ILE A 33 -0.13 -0.90 -6.55
N THR A 34 -1.27 -0.58 -5.96
CA THR A 34 -1.73 0.81 -5.83
C THR A 34 -1.78 1.22 -4.36
N VAL A 35 -1.51 2.49 -4.09
CA VAL A 35 -1.58 3.09 -2.76
C VAL A 35 -2.45 4.33 -2.83
N GLU A 36 -3.56 4.30 -2.12
CA GLU A 36 -4.54 5.38 -2.06
C GLU A 36 -4.80 5.76 -0.60
N ARG A 37 -4.79 7.05 -0.28
CA ARG A 37 -5.28 7.55 1.00
C ARG A 37 -6.79 7.62 1.00
N THR A 38 -7.41 6.88 1.90
CA THR A 38 -8.86 6.85 2.08
C THR A 38 -9.34 7.62 3.31
N GLY A 39 -8.43 8.08 4.17
CA GLY A 39 -8.81 8.88 5.33
C GLY A 39 -7.66 9.23 6.28
N GLY A 40 -8.03 9.38 7.55
CA GLY A 40 -7.10 9.72 8.63
C GLY A 40 -6.99 11.23 8.89
N ARG A 41 -6.40 11.57 10.04
CA ARG A 41 -6.24 12.94 10.55
C ARG A 41 -4.79 13.39 10.42
N ARG A 42 -4.59 14.63 9.99
CA ARG A 42 -3.30 15.31 10.03
C ARG A 42 -3.37 16.48 10.99
N ASP A 43 -2.36 16.61 11.83
CA ASP A 43 -2.14 17.78 12.68
C ASP A 43 -0.69 18.28 12.57
N SER A 44 -0.32 19.27 13.38
CA SER A 44 1.01 19.87 13.35
C SER A 44 2.12 18.91 13.78
N LEU A 45 1.79 17.84 14.51
CA LEU A 45 2.76 16.90 15.04
C LEU A 45 2.87 15.63 14.19
N SER A 46 1.76 15.15 13.63
CA SER A 46 1.73 13.86 12.95
C SER A 46 0.67 13.77 11.84
N ASP A 47 0.89 12.84 10.92
CA ASP A 47 -0.12 12.37 9.98
C ASP A 47 -0.52 10.94 10.33
N LYS A 48 -1.71 10.79 10.91
CA LYS A 48 -2.35 9.49 11.16
C LYS A 48 -3.21 9.16 9.95
N VAL A 49 -2.68 8.34 9.06
CA VAL A 49 -3.28 8.07 7.75
C VAL A 49 -4.03 6.74 7.75
N THR A 50 -5.11 6.67 6.98
CA THR A 50 -5.70 5.40 6.52
C THR A 50 -5.47 5.28 5.03
N LEU A 51 -4.91 4.15 4.61
CA LEU A 51 -4.58 3.83 3.22
C LEU A 51 -5.32 2.57 2.78
N ALA A 52 -5.80 2.57 1.54
CA ALA A 52 -6.06 1.36 0.78
C ALA A 52 -4.81 1.01 -0.03
N VAL A 53 -4.13 -0.08 0.35
CA VAL A 53 -3.05 -0.65 -0.45
C VAL A 53 -3.62 -1.84 -1.19
N GLN A 54 -3.57 -1.84 -2.52
CA GLN A 54 -4.21 -2.88 -3.32
C GLN A 54 -3.17 -3.66 -4.12
N ALA A 55 -3.28 -4.98 -4.08
CA ALA A 55 -2.48 -5.91 -4.84
C ALA A 55 -3.28 -6.41 -6.05
N TRP A 56 -2.70 -6.24 -7.24
CA TRP A 56 -3.30 -6.63 -8.51
C TRP A 56 -2.45 -7.71 -9.17
N ALA A 57 -3.09 -8.72 -9.77
CA ALA A 57 -2.40 -9.78 -10.52
C ALA A 57 -3.27 -10.34 -11.66
N GLU A 58 -2.77 -11.36 -12.38
CA GLU A 58 -3.52 -12.08 -13.42
C GLU A 58 -4.51 -13.08 -12.82
N THR A 59 -4.24 -13.62 -11.63
CA THR A 59 -5.11 -14.59 -10.96
C THR A 59 -5.37 -14.20 -9.51
N ARG A 60 -6.49 -14.69 -8.96
CA ARG A 60 -6.87 -14.43 -7.56
C ARG A 60 -5.82 -14.98 -6.58
N ALA A 61 -5.24 -16.15 -6.86
CA ALA A 61 -4.20 -16.74 -6.05
C ALA A 61 -2.92 -15.89 -6.04
N GLN A 62 -2.51 -15.37 -7.20
CA GLN A 62 -1.34 -14.47 -7.30
C GLN A 62 -1.60 -13.12 -6.64
N ALA A 63 -2.81 -12.57 -6.73
CA ALA A 63 -3.17 -11.31 -6.06
C ALA A 63 -3.17 -11.47 -4.54
N ALA A 64 -3.67 -12.60 -4.02
CA ALA A 64 -3.62 -12.93 -2.61
C ALA A 64 -2.17 -13.09 -2.11
N LEU A 65 -1.34 -13.85 -2.84
CA LEU A 65 0.08 -14.01 -2.52
C LEU A 65 0.80 -12.64 -2.49
N LEU A 66 0.55 -11.79 -3.48
CA LEU A 66 1.12 -10.44 -3.52
C LEU A 66 0.65 -9.60 -2.32
N ALA A 67 -0.62 -9.69 -1.93
CA ALA A 67 -1.13 -8.99 -0.76
C ALA A 67 -0.45 -9.44 0.54
N ASP A 68 -0.21 -10.75 0.70
CA ASP A 68 0.49 -11.30 1.87
C ASP A 68 1.94 -10.82 1.92
N GLU A 69 2.67 -10.88 0.79
CA GLU A 69 4.05 -10.41 0.70
C GLU A 69 4.17 -8.90 1.00
N VAL A 70 3.26 -8.09 0.45
CA VAL A 70 3.24 -6.65 0.71
C VAL A 70 2.83 -6.34 2.15
N THR A 71 1.92 -7.12 2.73
CA THR A 71 1.53 -6.99 4.14
C THR A 71 2.73 -7.13 5.06
N GLN A 72 3.55 -8.17 4.88
CA GLN A 72 4.76 -8.36 5.68
C GLN A 72 5.73 -7.18 5.53
N LEU A 73 5.95 -6.70 4.30
CA LEU A 73 6.80 -5.55 4.05
C LEU A 73 6.31 -4.26 4.73
N LEU A 74 5.00 -4.03 4.74
CA LEU A 74 4.41 -2.86 5.39
C LEU A 74 4.56 -2.93 6.91
N LEU A 75 4.38 -4.11 7.51
CA LEU A 75 4.57 -4.33 8.95
C LEU A 75 6.04 -4.12 9.37
N ASP A 76 6.98 -4.48 8.51
CA ASP A 76 8.42 -4.25 8.74
C ASP A 76 8.87 -2.82 8.43
N ALA A 77 8.03 -2.00 7.77
CA ALA A 77 8.42 -0.66 7.31
C ALA A 77 8.97 0.25 8.44
N PRO A 78 8.38 0.30 9.65
CA PRO A 78 8.91 1.11 10.76
C PRO A 78 10.33 0.73 11.18
N LEU A 79 10.78 -0.51 10.93
CA LEU A 79 12.15 -0.96 11.25
C LEU A 79 13.21 -0.27 10.37
N THR A 80 12.79 0.34 9.25
CA THR A 80 13.72 0.89 8.25
C THR A 80 13.40 2.31 7.82
N LEU A 81 12.26 2.85 8.23
CA LEU A 81 11.83 4.21 7.95
C LEU A 81 11.61 4.97 9.26
N PRO A 82 12.60 5.75 9.74
CA PRO A 82 12.49 6.48 11.01
C PRO A 82 11.31 7.46 11.09
N THR A 83 10.77 7.91 9.96
CA THR A 83 9.60 8.77 9.90
C THR A 83 8.29 8.03 10.20
N LEU A 84 8.26 6.70 10.09
CA LEU A 84 7.10 5.88 10.42
C LEU A 84 7.18 5.44 11.89
N ALA A 85 6.23 5.91 12.69
CA ALA A 85 6.12 5.51 14.09
C ALA A 85 5.43 4.16 14.25
N SER A 86 4.41 3.91 13.42
CA SER A 86 3.66 2.66 13.42
C SER A 86 3.04 2.41 12.06
N VAL A 87 2.85 1.13 11.75
CA VAL A 87 2.04 0.63 10.63
C VAL A 87 1.26 -0.58 11.13
N ASP A 88 -0.05 -0.58 10.93
CA ASP A 88 -0.93 -1.70 11.21
C ASP A 88 -1.72 -2.05 9.94
N VAL A 89 -1.87 -3.34 9.66
CA VAL A 89 -2.72 -3.84 8.59
C VAL A 89 -3.99 -4.40 9.22
N LEU A 90 -5.08 -3.65 9.11
CA LEU A 90 -6.35 -3.95 9.80
C LEU A 90 -7.15 -5.05 9.12
N SER A 91 -7.03 -5.18 7.80
CA SER A 91 -7.69 -6.23 7.04
C SER A 91 -6.95 -6.50 5.74
N VAL A 92 -7.08 -7.74 5.25
CA VAL A 92 -6.67 -8.18 3.92
C VAL A 92 -7.83 -8.96 3.34
N TYR A 93 -8.40 -8.53 2.21
CA TYR A 93 -9.59 -9.16 1.64
C TYR A 93 -9.63 -9.07 0.12
N ASN A 94 -10.33 -10.03 -0.49
CA ASN A 94 -10.61 -10.03 -1.91
C ASN A 94 -11.55 -8.87 -2.25
N PHE A 95 -11.12 -7.97 -3.12
CA PHE A 95 -11.84 -6.77 -3.51
C PHE A 95 -11.92 -6.70 -5.04
N PRO A 96 -12.72 -7.57 -5.68
CA PRO A 96 -12.78 -7.66 -7.13
C PRO A 96 -13.15 -6.31 -7.74
N ASP A 97 -12.49 -5.94 -8.83
CA ASP A 97 -12.84 -4.77 -9.61
C ASP A 97 -13.95 -5.18 -10.60
N PRO A 98 -15.19 -4.66 -10.46
CA PRO A 98 -16.32 -5.11 -11.28
C PRO A 98 -16.14 -4.81 -12.77
N ASP A 99 -15.33 -3.79 -13.10
CA ASP A 99 -15.10 -3.32 -14.46
C ASP A 99 -13.83 -3.93 -15.09
N SER A 100 -13.09 -4.76 -14.35
CA SER A 100 -11.78 -5.28 -14.74
C SER A 100 -11.67 -6.78 -14.50
N GLU A 101 -11.09 -7.47 -15.47
CA GLU A 101 -10.79 -8.90 -15.33
C GLU A 101 -9.60 -9.19 -14.38
N ASN A 102 -8.78 -8.19 -14.00
CA ASN A 102 -7.67 -8.39 -13.06
C ASN A 102 -8.16 -8.57 -11.62
N PRO A 103 -7.87 -9.71 -10.97
CA PRO A 103 -8.17 -9.90 -9.56
C PRO A 103 -7.41 -8.91 -8.68
N ARG A 104 -8.09 -8.40 -7.66
CA ARG A 104 -7.58 -7.40 -6.72
C ARG A 104 -7.83 -7.81 -5.29
N TYR A 105 -6.81 -7.69 -4.47
CA TYR A 105 -6.90 -7.76 -3.01
C TYR A 105 -6.63 -6.38 -2.44
N GLN A 106 -7.32 -6.03 -1.36
CA GLN A 106 -7.12 -4.77 -0.65
C GLN A 106 -6.66 -5.04 0.78
N MET A 107 -5.62 -4.31 1.18
CA MET A 107 -5.23 -4.14 2.56
C MET A 107 -5.70 -2.78 3.07
N THR A 108 -6.38 -2.77 4.22
CA THR A 108 -6.66 -1.54 4.96
C THR A 108 -5.51 -1.28 5.90
N VAL A 109 -4.73 -0.23 5.63
CA VAL A 109 -3.52 0.09 6.39
C VAL A 109 -3.76 1.36 7.18
N VAL A 110 -3.38 1.37 8.45
CA VAL A 110 -3.27 2.60 9.24
C VAL A 110 -1.82 2.84 9.62
N ALA A 111 -1.37 4.08 9.57
CA ALA A 111 -0.01 4.42 9.91
C ALA A 111 0.08 5.78 10.58
N THR A 112 1.05 5.92 11.47
CA THR A 112 1.41 7.21 12.07
C THR A 112 2.75 7.65 11.51
N VAL A 113 2.76 8.81 10.86
CA VAL A 113 3.96 9.38 10.25
C VAL A 113 4.30 10.69 10.93
N PHE A 114 5.54 10.85 11.37
CA PHE A 114 6.06 12.11 11.88
C PHE A 114 6.71 12.91 10.74
N PRO A 115 6.58 14.24 10.73
CA PRO A 115 7.45 15.08 9.92
C PRO A 115 8.89 14.73 10.30
N GLY A 116 9.66 14.18 9.35
CA GLY A 116 11.10 14.05 9.54
C GLY A 116 11.69 15.42 9.88
N ALA A 117 12.65 15.46 10.80
CA ALA A 117 13.45 16.65 11.07
C ALA A 117 14.17 17.14 9.81
#